data_AF-A0A210W6X7-F1
#
_entry.id   AF-A0A210W6X7-F1
#
_cell.length_a   1.000
_cell.length_b   1.000
_cell.length_c   1.000
_cell.angle_alpha   90.00
_cell.angle_beta   90.00
_cell.angle_gamma   90.00
#
_symmetry.space_group_name_H-M   'P 1'
#
loop_
_entity.id
_entity.type
_entity.pdbx_description
1 polymer ?
#
loop_
_entity_poly.entity_id
_entity_poly.type
_entity_poly.pdbx_seq_one_letter_code
_entity_poly.pdbx_strand_id
1 'polypeptide(L)'
;MPGTACNGQRRISLMQISLICIKELCDSPVNTSPEITEFLENVMALLVWVPELDTGIAEIDRQHRRIVDYINKLYELRSSPDREALGDVIGEMIDYTVSHFVFEESLIESAGYMFAGPHKKVHELFTRRVIEMQTRFDAGEDVAAELHGMLSRWLFNHIRNEDTGYVDSAKAYLRMARESSPAAEKERLKNEVLQELELQRKKKGWLARLLNR
;
A
#
# COMPACT_ATOMS: atom_id res chain seq x y z
N MET A 1 9.25 -3.75 60.24
CA MET A 1 9.12 -5.05 59.56
C MET A 1 7.68 -5.51 59.78
N PRO A 2 6.78 -5.23 58.83
CA PRO A 2 6.54 -6.16 57.72
C PRO A 2 6.53 -5.47 56.35
N GLY A 3 6.82 -6.26 55.31
CA GLY A 3 6.92 -5.85 53.91
C GLY A 3 5.58 -5.56 53.26
N THR A 4 5.60 -4.54 52.42
CA THR A 4 4.54 -4.00 51.59
C THR A 4 4.19 -4.94 50.43
N ALA A 5 2.93 -5.34 50.34
CA ALA A 5 2.37 -5.99 49.17
C ALA A 5 1.71 -4.95 48.25
N CYS A 6 2.16 -4.98 46.99
CA CYS A 6 1.39 -4.83 45.75
C CYS A 6 0.35 -3.69 45.66
N ASN A 7 0.72 -2.59 44.98
CA ASN A 7 -0.24 -1.89 44.14
C ASN A 7 0.50 -1.11 43.03
N GLY A 8 0.16 -1.36 41.78
CA GLY A 8 0.85 -0.73 40.66
C GLY A 8 0.40 -1.21 39.29
N GLN A 9 -0.91 -1.32 39.07
CA GLN A 9 -1.50 -1.47 37.75
C GLN A 9 -1.20 -0.18 36.93
N ARG A 10 -0.06 -0.12 36.25
CA ARG A 10 0.19 0.94 35.26
C ARG A 10 -0.43 0.51 33.93
N ARG A 11 -1.56 1.13 33.62
CA ARG A 11 -2.12 1.17 32.26
C ARG A 11 -1.06 1.71 31.31
N ILE A 12 -0.62 0.89 30.37
CA ILE A 12 0.24 1.32 29.28
C ILE A 12 -0.68 1.86 28.17
N SER A 13 -0.48 3.13 27.82
CA SER A 13 -1.19 3.80 26.73
C SER A 13 -0.77 3.19 25.38
N LEU A 14 -1.75 2.93 24.51
CA LEU A 14 -1.55 2.36 23.17
C LEU A 14 -0.64 3.21 22.24
N MET A 15 -0.23 4.42 22.65
CA MET A 15 0.73 5.25 21.91
C MET A 15 2.22 4.94 22.17
N GLN A 16 2.57 4.02 23.08
CA GLN A 16 3.97 3.66 23.36
C GLN A 16 4.46 2.35 22.71
N ILE A 17 3.62 1.62 21.97
CA ILE A 17 4.00 0.35 21.36
C ILE A 17 4.76 0.56 20.03
N SER A 18 4.59 1.69 19.34
CA SER A 18 5.22 1.92 18.03
C SER A 18 6.69 2.36 18.07
N LEU A 19 7.31 2.52 19.24
CA LEU A 19 8.71 2.97 19.35
C LEU A 19 9.69 1.93 19.92
N ILE A 20 9.23 0.73 20.30
CA ILE A 20 10.05 -0.27 20.99
C ILE A 20 10.61 -1.35 20.02
N CYS A 21 10.18 -1.40 18.76
CA CYS A 21 10.62 -2.46 17.83
C CYS A 21 11.93 -2.22 17.06
N ILE A 22 12.74 -1.21 17.39
CA ILE A 22 13.96 -0.89 16.60
C ILE A 22 15.27 -1.40 17.24
N LYS A 23 15.27 -2.01 18.44
CA LYS A 23 16.54 -2.27 19.16
C LYS A 23 16.90 -3.71 19.57
N GLU A 24 16.06 -4.73 19.36
CA GLU A 24 16.31 -6.07 19.94
C GLU A 24 16.29 -7.27 18.96
N LEU A 25 16.71 -7.11 17.70
CA LEU A 25 16.82 -8.26 16.76
C LEU A 25 18.18 -8.40 16.04
N CYS A 26 19.21 -7.67 16.46
CA CYS A 26 20.57 -7.86 15.97
C CYS A 26 21.45 -8.25 17.14
N ASP A 27 21.61 -9.54 17.44
CA ASP A 27 22.77 -10.11 18.16
C ASP A 27 22.66 -11.64 18.29
N SER A 28 22.68 -12.35 17.16
CA SER A 28 22.97 -13.79 17.17
C SER A 28 23.85 -14.14 15.98
N PRO A 29 25.14 -14.50 16.18
CA PRO A 29 26.02 -14.86 15.10
C PRO A 29 25.72 -16.30 14.67
N VAL A 30 24.94 -16.47 13.61
CA VAL A 30 24.84 -17.75 12.93
C VAL A 30 26.12 -17.93 12.11
N ASN A 31 26.88 -18.98 12.42
CA ASN A 31 28.12 -19.32 11.71
C ASN A 31 27.76 -20.03 10.39
N THR A 32 27.36 -19.27 9.38
CA THR A 32 27.07 -19.73 8.02
C THR A 32 28.30 -19.57 7.12
N SER A 33 28.57 -20.53 6.22
CA SER A 33 29.69 -20.44 5.28
C SER A 33 29.57 -19.21 4.37
N PRO A 34 30.69 -18.66 3.86
CA PRO A 34 30.69 -17.49 2.96
C PRO A 34 29.72 -17.63 1.78
N GLU A 35 29.63 -18.84 1.21
CA GLU A 35 28.73 -19.13 0.08
C GLU A 35 27.25 -19.15 0.51
N ILE A 36 26.95 -19.58 1.74
CA ILE A 36 25.59 -19.54 2.29
C ILE A 36 25.23 -18.11 2.70
N THR A 37 26.17 -17.32 3.23
CA THR A 37 25.94 -15.89 3.50
C THR A 37 25.75 -15.10 2.22
N GLU A 38 26.53 -15.35 1.17
CA GLU A 38 26.37 -14.70 -0.14
C GLU A 38 25.04 -15.10 -0.80
N PHE A 39 24.67 -16.38 -0.71
CA PHE A 39 23.37 -16.86 -1.18
C PHE A 39 22.20 -16.27 -0.37
N LEU A 40 22.28 -16.24 0.97
CA LEU A 40 21.24 -15.66 1.82
C LEU A 40 21.18 -14.13 1.68
N GLU A 41 22.30 -13.44 1.49
CA GLU A 41 22.36 -12.02 1.15
C GLU A 41 21.70 -11.75 -0.20
N ASN A 42 21.91 -12.59 -1.21
CA ASN A 42 21.25 -12.48 -2.52
C ASN A 42 19.75 -12.85 -2.49
N VAL A 43 19.33 -13.77 -1.63
CA VAL A 43 17.91 -14.18 -1.50
C VAL A 43 17.11 -13.17 -0.65
N MET A 44 17.76 -12.46 0.28
CA MET A 44 17.14 -11.37 1.06
C MET A 44 17.15 -10.01 0.34
N ALA A 45 17.78 -9.96 -0.83
CA ALA A 45 18.17 -8.75 -1.51
C ALA A 45 17.19 -8.29 -2.58
N LEU A 46 16.73 -9.24 -3.41
CA LEU A 46 15.69 -8.99 -4.39
C LEU A 46 14.34 -9.25 -3.73
N LEU A 47 13.52 -8.21 -3.72
CA LEU A 47 12.16 -8.28 -3.22
C LEU A 47 11.29 -9.05 -4.22
N VAL A 48 10.71 -10.15 -3.75
CA VAL A 48 9.73 -10.92 -4.51
C VAL A 48 8.34 -10.58 -3.99
N TRP A 49 7.45 -10.13 -4.87
CA TRP A 49 6.06 -9.90 -4.51
C TRP A 49 5.37 -11.22 -4.17
N VAL A 50 4.67 -11.25 -3.04
CA VAL A 50 3.88 -12.39 -2.58
C VAL A 50 2.41 -11.99 -2.41
N PRO A 51 1.44 -12.91 -2.64
CA PRO A 51 0.01 -12.58 -2.58
C PRO A 51 -0.48 -12.00 -1.26
N GLU A 52 0.22 -12.25 -0.15
CA GLU A 52 -0.10 -11.73 1.18
C GLU A 52 0.05 -10.20 1.29
N LEU A 53 0.65 -9.56 0.30
CA LEU A 53 0.79 -8.11 0.20
C LEU A 53 -0.34 -7.47 -0.63
N ASP A 54 -1.21 -8.27 -1.23
CA ASP A 54 -2.34 -7.73 -1.99
C ASP A 54 -3.39 -7.15 -1.05
N THR A 55 -3.66 -5.86 -1.21
CA THR A 55 -4.77 -5.16 -0.59
C THR A 55 -6.11 -5.59 -1.21
N GLY A 56 -6.05 -6.14 -2.43
CA GLY A 56 -7.22 -6.46 -3.26
C GLY A 56 -7.86 -5.23 -3.90
N ILE A 57 -7.15 -4.10 -3.91
CA ILE A 57 -7.48 -2.91 -4.69
C ILE A 57 -6.46 -2.85 -5.83
N ALA A 58 -6.88 -3.28 -7.03
CA ALA A 58 -5.98 -3.55 -8.16
C ALA A 58 -5.05 -2.37 -8.54
N GLU A 59 -5.51 -1.14 -8.34
CA GLU A 59 -4.71 0.06 -8.57
C GLU A 59 -3.57 0.21 -7.55
N ILE A 60 -3.88 0.03 -6.27
CA ILE A 60 -2.90 0.07 -5.16
C ILE A 60 -1.89 -1.07 -5.33
N ASP A 61 -2.38 -2.30 -5.56
CA ASP A 61 -1.51 -3.47 -5.71
C ASP A 61 -0.55 -3.32 -6.90
N ARG A 62 -0.99 -2.68 -7.99
CA ARG A 62 -0.11 -2.37 -9.13
C ARG A 62 0.95 -1.34 -8.77
N GLN A 63 0.58 -0.28 -8.04
CA GLN A 63 1.52 0.75 -7.61
C GLN A 63 2.56 0.17 -6.65
N HIS A 64 2.17 -0.65 -5.68
CA HIS A 64 3.11 -1.32 -4.77
C HIS A 64 4.10 -2.23 -5.50
N ARG A 65 3.63 -3.03 -6.47
CA ARG A 65 4.52 -3.88 -7.29
C ARG A 65 5.53 -3.04 -8.06
N ARG A 66 5.11 -1.88 -8.57
CA ARG A 66 6.01 -0.97 -9.27
C ARG A 66 7.05 -0.34 -8.34
N ILE A 67 6.70 -0.05 -7.09
CA ILE A 67 7.67 0.37 -6.07
C ILE A 67 8.68 -0.75 -5.79
N VAL A 68 8.23 -2.00 -5.70
CA VAL A 68 9.11 -3.18 -5.57
C VAL A 68 10.09 -3.27 -6.75
N ASP A 69 9.64 -3.05 -7.99
CA ASP A 69 10.52 -3.04 -9.16
C ASP A 69 11.63 -1.97 -9.02
N TYR A 70 11.29 -0.78 -8.54
CA TYR A 70 12.28 0.28 -8.31
C TYR A 70 13.27 -0.07 -7.20
N ILE A 71 12.81 -0.68 -6.11
CA ILE A 71 13.70 -1.14 -5.03
C ILE A 71 14.67 -2.21 -5.56
N ASN A 72 14.19 -3.14 -6.38
CA ASN A 72 15.03 -4.15 -7.01
C ASN A 72 16.04 -3.53 -8.00
N LYS A 73 15.62 -2.54 -8.81
CA LYS A 73 16.52 -1.82 -9.73
C LYS A 73 17.60 -1.05 -8.96
N LEU A 74 17.24 -0.43 -7.83
CA LEU A 74 18.19 0.19 -6.91
C LEU A 74 19.20 -0.84 -6.38
N TYR A 75 18.72 -2.02 -5.98
CA TYR A 75 19.59 -3.10 -5.55
C TYR A 75 20.58 -3.48 -6.65
N GLU A 76 20.12 -3.75 -7.86
CA GLU A 76 20.98 -4.15 -8.99
C GLU A 76 22.06 -3.11 -9.31
N LEU A 77 21.73 -1.82 -9.28
CA LEU A 77 22.66 -0.74 -9.59
C LEU A 77 23.57 -0.33 -8.43
N ARG A 78 23.35 -0.82 -7.21
CA ARG A 78 24.11 -0.37 -6.03
C ARG A 78 25.62 -0.61 -6.12
N SER A 79 26.04 -1.60 -6.91
CA SER A 79 27.45 -1.94 -7.13
C SER A 79 27.95 -1.47 -8.50
N SER A 80 27.10 -0.78 -9.26
CA SER A 80 27.45 -0.21 -10.56
C SER A 80 28.42 0.98 -10.37
N PRO A 81 29.46 1.11 -11.21
CA PRO A 81 30.26 2.33 -11.26
C PRO A 81 29.47 3.53 -11.85
N ASP A 82 28.31 3.27 -12.44
CA ASP A 82 27.45 4.29 -13.05
C ASP A 82 26.59 5.01 -12.00
N ARG A 83 27.16 6.08 -11.44
CA ARG A 83 26.49 6.93 -10.44
C ARG A 83 25.31 7.71 -11.03
N GLU A 84 25.35 8.06 -12.31
CA GLU A 84 24.26 8.78 -12.97
C GLU A 84 23.02 7.88 -13.05
N ALA A 85 23.19 6.65 -13.55
CA ALA A 85 22.10 5.67 -13.59
C ALA A 85 21.53 5.34 -12.20
N LEU A 86 22.39 5.28 -11.17
CA LEU A 86 21.94 5.10 -9.79
C LEU A 86 21.13 6.31 -9.30
N GLY A 87 21.58 7.54 -9.60
CA GLY A 87 20.86 8.77 -9.27
C GLY A 87 19.49 8.84 -9.94
N ASP A 88 19.41 8.51 -11.22
CA ASP A 88 18.15 8.46 -11.97
C ASP A 88 17.15 7.49 -11.32
N VAL A 89 17.60 6.29 -10.95
CA VAL A 89 16.73 5.30 -10.31
C VAL A 89 16.26 5.74 -8.93
N ILE A 90 17.13 6.38 -8.15
CA ILE A 90 16.70 6.96 -6.86
C ILE A 90 15.64 8.03 -7.13
N GLY A 91 15.89 8.99 -8.02
CA GLY A 91 14.92 10.04 -8.35
C GLY A 91 13.57 9.50 -8.83
N GLU A 92 13.56 8.59 -9.81
CA GLU A 92 12.36 7.95 -10.33
C GLU A 92 11.55 7.23 -9.24
N MET A 93 12.25 6.53 -8.33
CA MET A 93 11.63 5.81 -7.22
C MET A 93 10.98 6.76 -6.22
N ILE A 94 11.65 7.87 -5.88
CA ILE A 94 11.12 8.89 -4.96
C ILE A 94 9.86 9.52 -5.54
N ASP A 95 9.94 9.98 -6.79
CA ASP A 95 8.82 10.62 -7.47
C ASP A 95 7.61 9.68 -7.57
N TYR A 96 7.86 8.42 -7.93
CA TYR A 96 6.80 7.41 -8.00
C TYR A 96 6.17 7.14 -6.63
N THR A 97 6.98 7.00 -5.58
CA THR A 97 6.49 6.75 -4.21
C THR A 97 5.64 7.91 -3.69
N VAL A 98 6.06 9.16 -3.93
CA VAL A 98 5.26 10.33 -3.55
C VAL A 98 3.96 10.40 -4.33
N SER A 99 3.99 10.08 -5.64
CA SER A 99 2.77 10.05 -6.45
C SER A 99 1.77 8.99 -5.97
N HIS A 100 2.28 7.84 -5.52
CA HIS A 100 1.49 6.77 -4.92
C HIS A 100 0.82 7.23 -3.61
N PHE A 101 1.56 7.89 -2.71
CA PHE A 101 0.97 8.45 -1.49
C PHE A 101 -0.13 9.47 -1.77
N VAL A 102 0.06 10.35 -2.76
CA VAL A 102 -0.98 11.32 -3.13
C VAL A 102 -2.25 10.62 -3.62
N PHE A 103 -2.10 9.57 -4.43
CA PHE A 103 -3.22 8.78 -4.92
C PHE A 103 -3.97 8.09 -3.75
N GLU A 104 -3.22 7.43 -2.88
CA GLU A 104 -3.74 6.71 -1.73
C GLU A 104 -4.42 7.63 -0.72
N GLU A 105 -3.78 8.75 -0.35
CA GLU A 105 -4.34 9.77 0.53
C GLU A 105 -5.68 10.28 0.00
N SER A 106 -5.76 10.56 -1.30
CA SER A 106 -7.00 11.02 -1.93
C SER A 106 -8.11 9.95 -1.88
N LEU A 107 -7.74 8.68 -2.12
CA LEU A 107 -8.66 7.56 -2.05
C LEU A 107 -9.22 7.38 -0.63
N ILE A 108 -8.35 7.35 0.39
CA ILE A 108 -8.76 7.08 1.78
C ILE A 108 -9.51 8.26 2.40
N GLU A 109 -9.17 9.50 2.01
CA GLU A 109 -9.92 10.69 2.40
C GLU A 109 -11.32 10.67 1.80
N SER A 110 -11.44 10.37 0.50
CA SER A 110 -12.74 10.25 -0.17
C SER A 110 -13.59 9.11 0.38
N ALA A 111 -12.94 8.03 0.84
CA ALA A 111 -13.59 6.91 1.49
C ALA A 111 -14.02 7.19 2.94
N GLY A 112 -13.67 8.35 3.50
CA GLY A 112 -14.01 8.72 4.88
C GLY A 112 -13.28 7.86 5.92
N TYR A 113 -12.07 7.39 5.62
CA TYR A 113 -11.30 6.58 6.56
C TYR A 113 -10.89 7.41 7.79
N MET A 114 -11.26 6.94 8.98
CA MET A 114 -11.10 7.73 10.22
C MET A 114 -9.64 8.03 10.59
N PHE A 115 -8.69 7.22 10.10
CA PHE A 115 -7.26 7.41 10.37
C PHE A 115 -6.50 7.97 9.16
N ALA A 116 -7.17 8.61 8.19
CA ALA A 116 -6.52 9.23 7.03
C ALA A 116 -5.45 10.27 7.43
N GLY A 117 -5.72 11.10 8.45
CA GLY A 117 -4.75 12.07 8.98
C GLY A 117 -3.48 11.42 9.54
N PRO A 118 -3.60 10.47 10.49
CA PRO A 118 -2.47 9.67 10.97
C PRO A 118 -1.69 8.96 9.84
N HIS A 119 -2.38 8.34 8.89
CA HIS A 119 -1.77 7.61 7.78
C HIS A 119 -0.93 8.55 6.89
N LYS A 120 -1.49 9.70 6.50
CA LYS A 120 -0.75 10.78 5.83
C LYS A 120 0.49 11.22 6.61
N LYS A 121 0.42 11.24 7.95
CA LYS A 121 1.59 11.62 8.75
C LYS A 121 2.72 10.60 8.62
N VAL A 122 2.41 9.32 8.53
CA VAL A 122 3.41 8.26 8.26
C VAL A 122 4.09 8.49 6.91
N HIS A 123 3.32 8.82 5.86
CA HIS A 123 3.88 9.19 4.55
C HIS A 123 4.81 10.39 4.62
N GLU A 124 4.38 11.49 5.25
CA GLU A 124 5.21 12.70 5.38
C GLU A 124 6.54 12.41 6.09
N LEU A 125 6.53 11.59 7.14
CA LEU A 125 7.75 11.20 7.85
C LEU A 125 8.69 10.43 6.95
N PHE A 126 8.16 9.48 6.18
CA PHE A 126 8.95 8.66 5.27
C PHE A 126 9.52 9.48 4.10
N THR A 127 8.70 10.31 3.47
CA THR A 127 9.13 11.21 2.39
C THR A 127 10.30 12.09 2.81
N ARG A 128 10.26 12.67 4.03
CA ARG A 128 11.40 13.46 4.53
C ARG A 128 12.68 12.65 4.66
N ARG A 129 12.57 11.42 5.14
CA ARG A 129 13.72 10.53 5.30
C ARG A 129 14.30 10.14 3.95
N VAL A 130 13.45 9.90 2.95
CA VAL A 130 13.89 9.58 1.59
C VAL A 130 14.56 10.77 0.90
N ILE A 131 14.03 11.99 1.08
CA ILE A 131 14.66 13.23 0.59
C ILE A 131 16.04 13.47 1.24
N GLU A 132 16.19 13.16 2.54
CA GLU A 132 17.49 13.22 3.23
C GLU A 132 18.52 12.28 2.57
N MET A 133 18.09 11.06 2.19
CA MET A 133 18.94 10.10 1.50
C MET A 133 19.34 10.57 0.11
N GLN A 134 18.41 11.17 -0.66
CA GLN A 134 18.72 11.80 -1.95
C GLN A 134 19.74 12.93 -1.76
N THR A 135 19.55 13.79 -0.76
CA THR A 135 20.46 14.92 -0.50
C THR A 135 21.88 14.44 -0.19
N ARG A 136 22.01 13.38 0.62
CA ARG A 136 23.30 12.74 0.91
C ARG A 136 23.93 12.12 -0.33
N PHE A 137 23.13 11.46 -1.16
CA PHE A 137 23.58 10.95 -2.46
C PHE A 137 24.08 12.08 -3.36
N ASP A 138 23.35 13.18 -3.50
CA ASP A 138 23.75 14.32 -4.31
C ASP A 138 25.05 14.97 -3.80
N ALA A 139 25.29 14.90 -2.48
CA ALA A 139 26.52 15.35 -1.84
C ALA A 139 27.73 14.41 -2.05
N GLY A 140 27.54 13.27 -2.72
CA GLY A 140 28.62 12.34 -3.05
C GLY A 140 28.71 11.12 -2.12
N GLU A 141 27.82 10.99 -1.11
CA GLU A 141 27.82 9.82 -0.23
C GLU A 141 27.36 8.54 -0.98
N ASP A 142 27.88 7.39 -0.54
CA ASP A 142 27.32 6.10 -0.91
C ASP A 142 26.21 5.72 0.09
N VAL A 143 24.95 5.83 -0.37
CA VAL A 143 23.76 5.55 0.42
C VAL A 143 22.98 4.35 -0.09
N ALA A 144 23.43 3.69 -1.17
CA ALA A 144 22.59 2.78 -1.94
C ALA A 144 22.11 1.58 -1.11
N ALA A 145 23.01 0.94 -0.36
CA ALA A 145 22.68 -0.18 0.51
C ALA A 145 21.79 0.23 1.71
N GLU A 146 22.06 1.39 2.31
CA GLU A 146 21.26 1.93 3.42
C GLU A 146 19.84 2.26 2.95
N LEU A 147 19.72 2.95 1.81
CA LEU A 147 18.46 3.31 1.18
C LEU A 147 17.67 2.06 0.80
N HIS A 148 18.28 1.10 0.10
CA HIS A 148 17.63 -0.16 -0.25
C HIS A 148 17.04 -0.88 0.96
N GLY A 149 17.83 -1.05 2.03
CA GLY A 149 17.38 -1.71 3.25
C GLY A 149 16.26 -0.95 3.96
N MET A 150 16.31 0.38 3.97
CA MET A 150 15.27 1.24 4.54
C MET A 150 13.96 1.12 3.77
N LEU A 151 14.00 1.27 2.44
CA LEU A 151 12.82 1.18 1.56
C LEU A 151 12.16 -0.19 1.68
N SER A 152 12.96 -1.26 1.60
CA SER A 152 12.48 -2.64 1.69
C SER A 152 11.70 -2.88 2.97
N ARG A 153 12.30 -2.56 4.14
CA ARG A 153 11.65 -2.77 5.44
C ARG A 153 10.40 -1.90 5.58
N TRP A 154 10.49 -0.64 5.15
CA TRP A 154 9.37 0.28 5.28
C TRP A 154 8.17 -0.17 4.46
N LEU A 155 8.37 -0.52 3.18
CA LEU A 155 7.28 -0.92 2.29
C LEU A 155 6.49 -2.11 2.83
N PHE A 156 7.15 -3.22 3.20
CA PHE A 156 6.44 -4.39 3.72
C PHE A 156 5.73 -4.11 5.04
N ASN A 157 6.37 -3.35 5.93
CA ASN A 157 5.77 -3.02 7.21
C ASN A 157 4.57 -2.09 7.04
N HIS A 158 4.65 -1.15 6.12
CA HIS A 158 3.61 -0.18 5.82
C HIS A 158 2.39 -0.88 5.19
N ILE A 159 2.60 -1.65 4.12
CA ILE A 159 1.51 -2.43 3.49
C ILE A 159 0.77 -3.27 4.51
N ARG A 160 1.50 -4.02 5.35
CA ARG A 160 0.89 -4.96 6.28
C ARG A 160 0.15 -4.29 7.44
N ASN A 161 0.71 -3.23 8.01
CA ASN A 161 0.22 -2.66 9.26
C ASN A 161 -0.58 -1.36 9.08
N GLU A 162 -0.41 -0.66 7.97
CA GLU A 162 -1.07 0.61 7.69
C GLU A 162 -2.08 0.46 6.55
N ASP A 163 -1.67 -0.04 5.38
CA ASP A 163 -2.52 -0.02 4.17
C ASP A 163 -3.71 -0.97 4.27
N THR A 164 -3.51 -2.12 4.90
CA THR A 164 -4.61 -3.06 5.19
C THR A 164 -5.72 -2.40 6.02
N GLY A 165 -5.40 -1.37 6.81
CA GLY A 165 -6.31 -0.70 7.71
C GLY A 165 -7.44 0.07 7.00
N TYR A 166 -7.22 0.58 5.79
CA TYR A 166 -8.24 1.34 5.05
C TYR A 166 -9.00 0.52 4.01
N VAL A 167 -8.55 -0.72 3.72
CA VAL A 167 -9.03 -1.52 2.58
C VAL A 167 -10.55 -1.65 2.53
N ASP A 168 -11.20 -1.88 3.68
CA ASP A 168 -12.66 -2.04 3.74
C ASP A 168 -13.39 -0.74 3.40
N SER A 169 -12.94 0.39 3.97
CA SER A 169 -13.48 1.73 3.68
C SER A 169 -13.31 2.06 2.19
N ALA A 170 -12.10 1.86 1.65
CA ALA A 170 -11.81 2.13 0.25
C ALA A 170 -12.63 1.24 -0.70
N LYS A 171 -12.75 -0.07 -0.43
CA LYS A 171 -13.57 -0.97 -1.25
C LYS A 171 -15.06 -0.62 -1.18
N ALA A 172 -15.56 -0.19 -0.02
CA ALA A 172 -16.94 0.28 0.11
C ALA A 172 -17.17 1.54 -0.75
N TYR A 173 -16.28 2.52 -0.64
CA TYR A 173 -16.30 3.74 -1.45
C TYR A 173 -16.27 3.44 -2.95
N LEU A 174 -15.32 2.62 -3.41
CA LEU A 174 -15.18 2.27 -4.83
C LEU A 174 -16.41 1.53 -5.38
N ARG A 175 -17.07 0.69 -4.57
CA ARG A 175 -18.34 0.05 -4.95
C ARG A 175 -19.45 1.08 -5.14
N MET A 176 -19.62 1.98 -4.17
CA MET A 176 -20.62 3.05 -4.25
C MET A 176 -20.37 3.98 -5.44
N ALA A 177 -19.10 4.38 -5.67
CA ALA A 177 -18.71 5.22 -6.81
C ALA A 177 -18.98 4.55 -8.16
N ARG A 178 -18.83 3.22 -8.24
CA ARG A 178 -19.17 2.46 -9.46
C ARG A 178 -20.67 2.42 -9.70
N GLU A 179 -21.46 2.23 -8.65
CA GLU A 179 -22.93 2.16 -8.72
C GLU A 179 -23.56 3.52 -9.06
N SER A 180 -22.95 4.62 -8.63
CA SER A 180 -23.37 5.99 -8.96
C SER A 180 -22.82 6.50 -10.30
N SER A 181 -22.06 5.68 -11.05
CA SER A 181 -21.47 6.11 -12.31
C SER A 181 -22.52 6.36 -13.41
N PRO A 182 -22.30 7.31 -14.34
CA PRO A 182 -23.23 7.58 -15.45
C PRO A 182 -23.51 6.34 -16.31
N ALA A 183 -22.53 5.44 -16.43
CA ALA A 183 -22.69 4.18 -17.15
C ALA A 183 -23.62 3.20 -16.40
N ALA A 184 -23.48 3.09 -15.09
CA ALA A 184 -24.37 2.27 -14.25
C ALA A 184 -25.80 2.83 -14.24
N GLU A 185 -25.94 4.16 -14.16
CA GLU A 185 -27.23 4.85 -14.27
C GLU A 185 -27.89 4.59 -15.64
N LYS A 186 -27.14 4.74 -16.74
CA LYS A 186 -27.63 4.46 -18.09
C LYS A 186 -28.09 3.01 -18.25
N GLU A 187 -27.35 2.05 -17.72
CA GLU A 187 -27.74 0.63 -17.80
C GLU A 187 -28.97 0.32 -16.92
N ARG A 188 -29.09 0.93 -15.73
CA ARG A 188 -30.30 0.84 -14.91
C ARG A 188 -31.53 1.36 -15.67
N LEU A 189 -31.46 2.58 -16.20
CA LEU A 189 -32.55 3.20 -16.95
C LEU A 189 -32.94 2.38 -18.19
N LYS A 190 -31.96 1.86 -18.93
CA LYS A 190 -32.19 0.97 -20.07
C LYS A 190 -32.94 -0.30 -19.66
N ASN A 191 -32.57 -0.91 -18.54
CA ASN A 191 -33.24 -2.11 -18.04
C ASN A 191 -34.67 -1.83 -17.55
N GLU A 192 -34.90 -0.72 -16.87
CA GLU A 192 -36.25 -0.27 -16.45
C GLU A 192 -37.16 -0.03 -17.67
N VAL A 193 -36.65 0.68 -18.68
CA VAL A 193 -37.40 0.92 -19.93
C VAL A 193 -37.72 -0.40 -20.65
N LEU A 194 -36.77 -1.33 -20.71
CA LEU A 194 -36.98 -2.62 -21.35
C LEU A 194 -38.06 -3.45 -20.63
N GLN A 195 -38.04 -3.47 -19.30
CA GLN A 195 -39.05 -4.14 -18.48
C GLN A 195 -40.45 -3.55 -18.70
N GLU A 196 -40.57 -2.21 -18.74
CA GLU A 196 -41.84 -1.54 -19.02
C GLU A 196 -42.36 -1.89 -20.42
N LEU A 197 -41.50 -1.87 -21.45
CA LEU A 197 -41.87 -2.26 -22.81
C LEU A 197 -42.38 -3.70 -22.90
N GLU A 198 -41.73 -4.63 -22.19
CA GLU A 198 -42.19 -6.02 -22.11
C GLU A 198 -43.57 -6.13 -21.43
N LEU A 199 -43.78 -5.37 -20.36
CA LEU A 199 -45.04 -5.36 -19.61
C LEU A 199 -46.18 -4.80 -20.48
N GLN A 200 -45.92 -3.73 -21.23
CA GLN A 200 -46.86 -3.17 -22.19
C GLN A 200 -47.16 -4.15 -23.33
N ARG A 201 -46.15 -4.84 -23.86
CA ARG A 201 -46.35 -5.85 -24.91
C ARG A 201 -47.20 -7.02 -24.39
N LYS A 202 -46.96 -7.48 -23.16
CA LYS A 202 -47.79 -8.50 -22.50
C LYS A 202 -49.23 -8.03 -22.30
N LYS A 203 -49.45 -6.80 -21.83
CA LYS A 203 -50.79 -6.20 -21.68
C LYS A 203 -51.54 -6.12 -23.02
N LYS A 204 -50.89 -5.60 -24.07
CA LYS A 204 -51.48 -5.52 -25.42
C LYS A 204 -51.81 -6.90 -25.98
N GLY A 205 -50.91 -7.88 -25.81
CA GLY A 205 -51.17 -9.26 -26.22
C GLY A 205 -52.29 -9.94 -25.44
N TRP A 206 -52.46 -9.61 -24.16
CA TRP A 206 -53.60 -10.08 -23.36
C TRP A 206 -54.92 -9.47 -23.83
N LEU A 207 -54.98 -8.15 -24.06
CA LEU A 207 -56.17 -7.47 -24.57
C LEU A 207 -56.62 -8.03 -25.93
N ALA A 208 -55.67 -8.25 -26.85
CA ALA A 208 -55.97 -8.81 -28.16
C ALA A 208 -56.60 -10.21 -28.09
N ARG A 209 -56.18 -11.06 -27.13
CA ARG A 209 -56.78 -12.39 -26.93
C ARG A 209 -58.18 -12.34 -26.32
N LEU A 210 -58.48 -11.32 -25.53
CA LEU A 210 -59.78 -11.15 -24.87
C LEU A 210 -60.87 -10.71 -25.85
N LEU A 211 -60.53 -9.83 -26.79
CA LEU A 211 -61.48 -9.25 -27.77
C LEU A 211 -61.76 -10.15 -28.98
N ASN A 212 -60.97 -11.20 -29.18
CA ASN A 212 -61.09 -12.14 -30.31
C ASN A 212 -61.82 -13.46 -29.94
N ARG A 213 -62.58 -13.43 -28.84
CA ARG A 213 -63.40 -14.53 -28.30
C ARG A 213 -64.86 -14.09 -28.26
#